data_AF-A0A1D2TWF9-F1
#
_entry.id   AF-A0A1D2TWF9-F1
#
_cell.length_a   1.000
_cell.length_b   1.000
_cell.length_c   1.000
_cell.angle_alpha   90.00
_cell.angle_beta   90.00
_cell.angle_gamma   90.00
#
_symmetry.space_group_name_H-M   'P 1'
#
loop_
_entity.id
_entity.type
_entity.pdbx_description
1 polymer ?
#
loop_
_entity_poly.entity_id
_entity_poly.type
_entity_poly.pdbx_seq_one_letter_code
_entity_poly.pdbx_strand_id
1 'polypeptide(L)'
;MDAPELAPFLAAEIEAEAARRRLAHSDFTRHQGVCWSGLAPEPPAPVSLAELHARARNRQLRQAQWRAGADGALLTAVAECQAAARQAYQISERIRAGLARGEGHAWRAQAIADLHRSARAALAGARRARRALES
;
A
#
# COMPACT_ATOMS: atom_id res chain seq x y z
N MET A 1 -4.08 -22.14 8.24
CA MET A 1 -5.09 -21.36 9.02
C MET A 1 -4.89 -19.92 8.57
N ASP A 2 -5.24 -19.61 7.31
CA ASP A 2 -4.67 -18.46 6.56
C ASP A 2 -5.73 -17.37 6.29
N ALA A 3 -6.86 -17.45 7.00
CA ALA A 3 -8.05 -16.65 6.74
C ALA A 3 -7.94 -15.14 7.05
N PRO A 4 -7.20 -14.65 8.07
CA PRO A 4 -7.26 -13.22 8.41
C PRO A 4 -6.54 -12.32 7.39
N GLU A 5 -5.53 -12.83 6.69
CA GLU A 5 -4.77 -12.04 5.70
C GLU A 5 -5.47 -11.92 4.34
N LEU A 6 -6.38 -12.85 4.00
CA LEU A 6 -7.10 -12.85 2.72
C LEU A 6 -8.33 -11.92 2.73
N ALA A 7 -8.91 -11.68 3.91
CA ALA A 7 -10.10 -10.86 4.09
C ALA A 7 -10.05 -9.48 3.40
N PRO A 8 -8.97 -8.66 3.54
CA PRO A 8 -8.91 -7.37 2.85
C PRO A 8 -8.86 -7.50 1.32
N PHE A 9 -8.21 -8.54 0.78
CA PHE A 9 -8.17 -8.77 -0.67
C PHE A 9 -9.54 -9.21 -1.19
N LEU A 10 -10.23 -10.07 -0.46
CA LEU A 10 -11.57 -10.51 -0.83
C LEU A 10 -12.56 -9.35 -0.83
N ALA A 11 -12.53 -8.50 0.21
CA ALA A 11 -13.36 -7.30 0.27
C ALA A 11 -13.10 -6.38 -0.93
N ALA A 12 -11.83 -6.15 -1.28
CA ALA A 12 -11.45 -5.36 -2.45
C ALA A 12 -11.92 -5.99 -3.79
N GLU A 13 -11.87 -7.32 -3.93
CA GLU A 13 -12.39 -7.99 -5.14
C GLU A 13 -13.92 -7.93 -5.24
N ILE A 14 -14.64 -8.05 -4.11
CA ILE A 14 -16.10 -7.87 -4.06
C ILE A 14 -16.48 -6.44 -4.47
N GLU A 15 -15.81 -5.44 -3.93
CA GLU A 15 -16.07 -4.03 -4.26
C GLU A 15 -15.75 -3.72 -5.74
N ALA A 16 -14.60 -4.19 -6.23
CA ALA A 16 -14.22 -4.04 -7.63
C ALA A 16 -15.23 -4.72 -8.57
N GLU A 17 -15.73 -5.89 -8.19
CA GLU A 17 -16.76 -6.60 -8.95
C GLU A 17 -18.10 -5.84 -8.96
N ALA A 18 -18.52 -5.29 -7.82
CA ALA A 18 -19.71 -4.44 -7.76
C ALA A 18 -19.55 -3.19 -8.64
N ALA A 19 -18.37 -2.58 -8.69
CA ALA A 19 -18.08 -1.45 -9.57
C ALA A 19 -18.14 -1.86 -11.07
N ARG A 20 -17.52 -2.99 -11.44
CA ARG A 20 -17.58 -3.53 -12.81
C ARG A 20 -19.01 -3.80 -13.26
N ARG A 21 -19.83 -4.39 -12.38
CA ARG A 21 -21.25 -4.67 -12.69
C ARG A 21 -22.05 -3.40 -12.89
N ARG A 22 -21.83 -2.35 -12.08
CA ARG A 22 -22.48 -1.05 -12.27
C ARG A 22 -22.14 -0.43 -13.62
N LEU A 23 -20.86 -0.47 -14.00
CA LEU A 23 -20.40 0.02 -15.31
C LEU A 23 -21.03 -0.78 -16.45
N ALA A 24 -20.93 -2.11 -16.41
CA ALA A 24 -21.46 -2.98 -17.45
C ALA A 24 -23.00 -2.87 -17.58
N HIS A 25 -23.72 -2.65 -16.47
CA HIS A 25 -25.16 -2.38 -16.51
C HIS A 25 -25.48 -1.02 -17.14
N SER A 26 -24.70 0.03 -16.83
CA SER A 26 -24.82 1.34 -17.46
C SER A 26 -24.59 1.26 -18.97
N ASP A 27 -23.55 0.54 -19.40
CA ASP A 27 -23.23 0.34 -20.82
C ASP A 27 -24.31 -0.47 -21.53
N PHE A 28 -24.78 -1.56 -20.92
CA PHE A 28 -25.91 -2.35 -21.42
C PHE A 28 -27.14 -1.46 -21.64
N THR A 29 -27.49 -0.64 -20.65
CA THR A 29 -28.66 0.26 -20.73
C THR A 29 -28.50 1.30 -21.83
N ARG A 30 -27.29 1.87 -21.99
CA ARG A 30 -27.00 2.86 -23.03
C ARG A 30 -27.13 2.29 -24.44
N HIS A 31 -26.78 1.02 -24.63
CA HIS A 31 -26.80 0.34 -25.92
C HIS A 31 -28.08 -0.46 -26.18
N GLN A 32 -28.99 -0.50 -25.20
CA GLN A 32 -30.30 -1.12 -25.34
C GLN A 32 -31.12 -0.39 -26.41
N GLY A 33 -31.32 -1.05 -27.56
CA GLY A 33 -32.11 -0.51 -28.68
C GLY A 33 -31.32 0.01 -29.89
N VAL A 34 -29.98 0.01 -29.85
CA VAL A 34 -29.11 0.43 -30.99
C VAL A 34 -28.58 -0.78 -31.79
N CYS A 35 -29.17 -1.95 -31.60
CA CYS A 35 -28.67 -3.21 -32.16
C CYS A 35 -29.04 -3.36 -33.65
N TRP A 36 -28.11 -2.97 -34.55
CA TRP A 36 -28.28 -3.16 -36.00
C TRP A 36 -28.32 -4.65 -36.42
N SER A 37 -27.79 -5.56 -35.59
CA SER A 37 -27.73 -7.01 -35.83
C SER A 37 -28.92 -7.81 -35.29
N GLY A 38 -29.89 -7.17 -34.61
CA GLY A 38 -31.04 -7.85 -33.99
C GLY A 38 -30.70 -8.71 -32.75
N LEU A 39 -29.43 -8.83 -32.39
CA LEU A 39 -28.98 -9.46 -31.15
C LEU A 39 -28.87 -8.39 -30.06
N ALA A 40 -29.71 -8.50 -29.03
CA ALA A 40 -29.54 -7.70 -27.83
C ALA A 40 -28.22 -8.08 -27.14
N PRO A 41 -27.47 -7.12 -26.57
CA PRO A 41 -26.30 -7.45 -25.75
C PRO A 41 -26.71 -8.38 -24.60
N GLU A 42 -25.92 -9.40 -24.31
CA GLU A 42 -26.20 -10.29 -23.18
C GLU A 42 -25.82 -9.58 -21.86
N PRO A 43 -26.63 -9.68 -20.79
CA PRO A 43 -26.24 -9.12 -19.50
C PRO A 43 -24.97 -9.82 -18.97
N PRO A 44 -24.08 -9.08 -18.29
CA PRO A 44 -22.87 -9.66 -17.73
C PRO A 44 -23.21 -10.74 -16.67
N ALA A 45 -22.65 -11.94 -16.84
CA ALA A 45 -22.86 -13.04 -15.92
C ALA A 45 -22.26 -12.75 -14.52
N PRO A 46 -22.93 -13.16 -13.43
CA PRO A 46 -22.41 -12.94 -12.09
C PRO A 46 -21.20 -13.84 -11.81
N VAL A 47 -20.06 -13.23 -11.47
CA VAL A 47 -18.89 -13.93 -10.91
C VAL A 47 -19.25 -14.60 -9.58
N SER A 48 -18.83 -15.87 -9.43
CA SER A 48 -19.07 -16.67 -8.23
C SER A 48 -18.16 -16.27 -7.07
N LEU A 49 -18.58 -16.57 -5.84
CA LEU A 49 -17.76 -16.31 -4.65
C LEU A 49 -16.44 -17.10 -4.70
N ALA A 50 -16.45 -18.33 -5.22
CA ALA A 50 -15.25 -19.15 -5.37
C ALA A 50 -14.22 -18.50 -6.31
N GLU A 51 -14.67 -17.90 -7.41
CA GLU A 51 -13.80 -17.15 -8.33
C GLU A 51 -13.25 -15.88 -7.68
N LEU A 52 -14.05 -15.16 -6.91
CA LEU A 52 -13.59 -13.99 -6.16
C LEU A 52 -12.51 -14.38 -5.14
N HIS A 53 -12.66 -15.50 -4.44
CA HIS A 53 -11.62 -16.04 -3.56
C HIS A 53 -10.35 -16.40 -4.33
N ALA A 54 -10.46 -17.05 -5.49
CA ALA A 54 -9.31 -17.39 -6.32
C ALA A 54 -8.57 -16.13 -6.81
N ARG A 55 -9.30 -15.10 -7.24
CA ARG A 55 -8.74 -13.79 -7.62
C ARG A 55 -8.04 -13.11 -6.45
N ALA A 56 -8.67 -13.08 -5.27
CA ALA A 56 -8.09 -12.50 -4.07
C ALA A 56 -6.77 -13.20 -3.68
N ARG A 57 -6.73 -14.53 -3.72
CA ARG A 57 -5.50 -15.31 -3.48
C ARG A 57 -4.42 -15.00 -4.51
N ASN A 58 -4.76 -14.99 -5.79
CA ASN A 58 -3.81 -14.64 -6.85
C ASN A 58 -3.25 -13.23 -6.68
N ARG A 59 -4.09 -12.27 -6.27
CA ARG A 59 -3.67 -10.90 -6.00
C ARG A 59 -2.73 -10.83 -4.80
N GLN A 60 -3.02 -11.56 -3.71
CA GLN A 60 -2.13 -11.66 -2.56
C GLN A 60 -0.76 -12.24 -2.95
N LEU A 61 -0.76 -13.34 -3.71
CA LEU A 61 0.48 -13.97 -4.19
C LEU A 61 1.28 -13.03 -5.09
N ARG A 62 0.63 -12.36 -6.05
CA ARG A 62 1.30 -11.37 -6.92
C ARG A 62 1.86 -10.20 -6.13
N GLN A 63 1.14 -9.72 -5.11
CA GLN A 63 1.66 -8.66 -4.25
C GLN A 63 2.89 -9.12 -3.46
N ALA A 64 2.86 -10.34 -2.90
CA ALA A 64 4.00 -10.90 -2.20
C ALA A 64 5.21 -11.08 -3.13
N GLN A 65 5.00 -11.61 -4.34
CA GLN A 65 6.04 -11.74 -5.37
C GLN A 65 6.61 -10.38 -5.77
N TRP A 66 5.75 -9.39 -6.02
CA TRP A 66 6.20 -8.04 -6.38
C TRP A 66 7.02 -7.40 -5.26
N ARG A 67 6.59 -7.52 -4.00
CA ARG A 67 7.34 -7.03 -2.83
C ARG A 67 8.71 -7.70 -2.68
N ALA A 68 8.82 -8.96 -3.07
CA ALA A 68 10.07 -9.72 -3.04
C ALA A 68 10.99 -9.41 -4.24
N GLY A 69 10.48 -8.80 -5.31
CA GLY A 69 11.27 -8.38 -6.47
C GLY A 69 12.14 -7.14 -6.19
N ALA A 70 13.08 -6.85 -7.09
CA ALA A 70 14.02 -5.74 -6.95
C ALA A 70 13.31 -4.38 -6.77
N ASP A 71 12.32 -4.08 -7.60
CA ASP A 71 11.54 -2.83 -7.51
C ASP A 71 10.77 -2.72 -6.18
N GLY A 72 10.17 -3.83 -5.73
CA GLY A 72 9.45 -3.88 -4.46
C GLY A 72 10.38 -3.70 -3.26
N ALA A 73 11.56 -4.31 -3.30
CA ALA A 73 12.61 -4.14 -2.30
C ALA A 73 13.14 -2.71 -2.26
N LEU A 74 13.37 -2.10 -3.44
CA LEU A 74 13.80 -0.71 -3.58
C LEU A 74 12.76 0.25 -2.99
N LEU A 75 11.49 0.14 -3.40
CA LEU A 75 10.41 0.99 -2.91
C LEU A 75 10.22 0.84 -1.40
N THR A 76 10.31 -0.38 -0.87
CA THR A 76 10.25 -0.63 0.58
C THR A 76 11.40 0.08 1.30
N ALA A 77 12.64 -0.06 0.81
CA ALA A 77 13.80 0.59 1.42
C ALA A 77 13.73 2.13 1.36
N VAL A 78 13.21 2.69 0.27
CA VAL A 78 12.96 4.12 0.13
C VAL A 78 11.89 4.59 1.12
N ALA A 79 10.78 3.86 1.25
CA ALA A 79 9.72 4.20 2.19
C ALA A 79 10.19 4.18 3.65
N GLU A 80 10.98 3.17 4.04
CA GLU A 80 11.61 3.11 5.37
C GLU A 80 12.56 4.28 5.61
N CYS A 81 13.36 4.66 4.60
CA CYS A 81 14.24 5.82 4.67
C CYS A 81 13.45 7.13 4.89
N GLN A 82 12.37 7.32 4.13
CA GLN A 82 11.48 8.48 4.26
C GLN A 82 10.79 8.54 5.63
N ALA A 83 10.31 7.40 6.13
CA ALA A 83 9.69 7.31 7.45
C ALA A 83 10.67 7.70 8.56
N ALA A 84 11.91 7.18 8.50
CA ALA A 84 12.96 7.51 9.46
C ALA A 84 13.37 8.99 9.39
N ALA A 85 13.48 9.56 8.18
CA ALA A 85 13.77 10.98 8.00
C ALA A 85 12.66 11.88 8.55
N ARG A 86 11.38 11.52 8.32
CA ARG A 86 10.23 12.23 8.89
C ARG A 86 10.23 12.18 10.42
N GLN A 87 10.55 11.02 10.99
CA GLN A 87 10.67 10.87 12.44
C GLN A 87 11.80 11.73 13.01
N ALA A 88 12.96 11.76 12.36
CA ALA A 88 14.08 12.62 12.74
C ALA A 88 13.67 14.10 12.76
N TYR A 89 12.98 14.56 11.72
CA TYR A 89 12.44 15.92 11.67
C TYR A 89 11.48 16.22 12.82
N GLN A 90 10.53 15.32 13.12
CA GLN A 90 9.61 15.48 14.24
C GLN A 90 10.33 15.53 15.60
N ILE A 91 11.38 14.74 15.77
CA ILE A 91 12.22 14.77 16.98
C ILE A 91 12.96 16.10 17.07
N SER A 92 13.52 16.62 15.98
CA SER A 92 14.18 17.93 15.94
C SER A 92 13.22 19.06 16.31
N GLU A 93 11.98 19.01 15.83
CA GLU A 93 10.93 19.98 16.20
C GLU A 93 10.58 19.89 17.69
N ARG A 94 10.48 18.66 18.22
CA ARG A 94 10.28 18.43 19.64
C ARG A 94 11.45 18.98 20.47
N ILE A 95 12.70 18.77 20.02
CA ILE A 95 13.92 19.33 20.64
C ILE A 95 13.84 20.85 20.67
N ARG A 96 13.54 21.49 19.54
CA ARG A 96 13.40 22.95 19.42
C ARG A 96 12.38 23.50 20.42
N ALA A 97 11.19 22.88 20.48
CA ALA A 97 10.14 23.29 21.42
C ALA A 97 10.53 23.07 22.89
N GLY A 98 11.18 21.95 23.21
CA GLY A 98 11.64 21.68 24.57
C GLY A 98 12.77 22.59 25.03
N LEU A 99 13.69 22.96 24.14
CA LEU A 99 14.71 23.97 24.45
C LEU A 99 14.08 25.32 24.78
N ALA A 100 13.06 25.74 24.02
CA ALA A 100 12.32 26.98 24.30
C ALA A 100 11.59 26.96 25.65
N ARG A 101 11.14 25.78 26.11
CA ARG A 101 10.52 25.59 27.43
C ARG A 101 11.51 25.40 28.58
N GLY A 102 12.81 25.33 28.31
CA GLY A 102 13.83 25.07 29.33
C GLY A 102 13.84 23.64 29.86
N GLU A 103 13.40 22.65 29.07
CA GLU A 103 13.40 21.23 29.46
C GLU A 103 14.79 20.77 29.96
N GLY A 104 14.81 19.88 30.97
CA GLY A 104 16.03 19.48 31.67
C GLY A 104 17.00 18.59 30.85
N HIS A 105 18.21 18.40 31.37
CA HIS A 105 19.29 17.67 30.69
C HIS A 105 18.92 16.21 30.34
N ALA A 106 18.27 15.47 31.24
CA ALA A 106 17.89 14.08 31.01
C ALA A 106 16.96 13.93 29.79
N TRP A 107 16.00 14.83 29.65
CA TRP A 107 15.11 14.88 28.50
C TRP A 107 15.87 15.16 27.19
N ARG A 108 16.82 16.10 27.22
CA ARG A 108 17.65 16.44 26.05
C ARG A 108 18.51 15.26 25.61
N ALA A 109 19.12 14.56 26.55
CA ALA A 109 19.93 13.37 26.27
C ALA A 109 19.09 12.26 25.59
N GLN A 110 17.88 12.02 26.08
CA GLN A 110 16.96 11.07 25.46
C GLN A 110 16.55 11.51 24.05
N ALA A 111 16.22 12.78 23.85
CA ALA A 111 15.81 13.30 22.55
C ALA A 111 16.94 13.21 21.51
N ILE A 112 18.19 13.46 21.90
CA ILE A 112 19.37 13.26 21.05
C ILE A 112 19.56 11.77 20.71
N ALA A 113 19.40 10.87 21.69
CA ALA A 113 19.48 9.44 21.46
C ALA A 113 18.40 8.96 20.47
N ASP A 114 17.17 9.47 20.59
CA ASP A 114 16.07 9.19 19.66
C ASP A 114 16.43 9.67 18.24
N LEU A 115 16.92 10.92 18.11
CA LEU A 115 17.33 11.49 16.83
C LEU A 115 18.44 10.65 16.17
N HIS A 116 19.42 10.22 16.95
CA HIS A 116 20.50 9.37 16.46
C HIS A 116 20.00 8.01 15.95
N ARG A 117 19.03 7.39 16.64
CA ARG A 117 18.41 6.14 16.18
C ARG A 117 17.67 6.33 14.86
N SER A 118 16.89 7.40 14.71
CA SER A 118 16.19 7.71 13.45
C SER A 118 17.17 8.01 12.31
N ALA A 119 18.27 8.74 12.57
CA ALA A 119 19.31 8.99 11.57
C ALA A 119 20.00 7.70 11.11
N ARG A 120 20.31 6.78 12.03
CA ARG A 120 20.86 5.46 11.68
C ARG A 120 19.89 4.61 10.87
N ALA A 121 18.60 4.65 11.20
CA ALA A 121 17.56 3.96 10.44
C ALA A 121 17.44 4.50 9.01
N ALA A 122 17.49 5.83 8.84
CA ALA A 122 17.48 6.47 7.52
C ALA A 122 18.70 6.04 6.67
N LEU A 123 19.90 6.06 7.26
CA LEU A 123 21.12 5.59 6.59
C LEU A 123 21.05 4.10 6.21
N ALA A 124 20.50 3.27 7.09
CA ALA A 124 20.29 1.85 6.80
C ALA A 124 19.29 1.63 5.65
N GLY A 125 18.20 2.42 5.60
CA GLY A 125 17.25 2.45 4.48
C GLY A 125 17.94 2.83 3.17
N ALA A 126 18.72 3.91 3.16
CA ALA A 126 19.47 4.34 1.98
C ALA A 126 20.47 3.28 1.48
N ARG A 127 21.17 2.60 2.40
CA ARG A 127 22.07 1.49 2.04
C ARG A 127 21.32 0.29 1.46
N ARG A 128 20.15 -0.04 2.00
CA ARG A 128 19.29 -1.11 1.45
C ARG A 128 18.77 -0.76 0.06
N ALA A 129 18.32 0.48 -0.14
CA ALA A 129 17.89 0.97 -1.44
C ALA A 129 19.01 0.87 -2.48
N ARG A 130 20.25 1.25 -2.12
CA ARG A 130 21.41 1.09 -3.01
C ARG A 130 21.65 -0.36 -3.40
N ARG A 131 21.62 -1.29 -2.44
CA ARG A 131 21.79 -2.73 -2.73
C ARG A 131 20.71 -3.29 -3.63
N ALA A 132 19.47 -2.82 -3.49
CA ALA A 132 18.36 -3.23 -4.34
C ALA A 132 18.50 -2.75 -5.80
N LEU A 133 19.30 -1.70 -6.06
CA LEU A 133 19.66 -1.27 -7.41
C LEU A 133 20.81 -2.10 -8.01
N GLU A 134 21.61 -2.75 -7.15
CA GLU A 134 22.79 -3.55 -7.54
C GLU A 134 22.43 -5.04 -7.80
N SER A 135 21.19 -5.45 -7.50
CA SER A 135 20.65 -6.82 -7.64
C SER A 135 19.79 -6.99 -8.88
#